data_AF-A0A7Y9JPV0-F1
#
_entry.id   AF-A0A7Y9JPV0-F1
#
_cell.length_a   1.000
_cell.length_b   1.000
_cell.length_c   1.000
_cell.angle_alpha   90.00
_cell.angle_beta   90.00
_cell.angle_gamma   90.00
#
_symmetry.space_group_name_H-M   'P 1'
#
loop_
_entity.id
_entity.type
_entity.pdbx_description
1 polymer ?
#
loop_
_entity_poly.entity_id
_entity_poly.type
_entity_poly.pdbx_seq_one_letter_code
_entity_poly.pdbx_strand_id
1 'polypeptide(L)'
;MAEQRRTRLDTPREARRQLVRRPSYDSETFGVFAEQFARFMGTASFLFYMTMFVAFWLAFNVLAPGGIAFDDYPFIFLTLMLSLQASYAAPLILLAQNRQEQRDKVIAEQDRQANSRAHADMEFLAREVASLRMSVGEVATRDFVRSELRSLLAELDERDGRVDPDDRPEPPRGR
;
A
#
# COMPACT_ATOMS: atom_id res chain seq x y z
N MET A 1 -41.16 12.57 -47.36
CA MET A 1 -40.02 11.95 -46.67
C MET A 1 -38.93 13.02 -46.57
N ALA A 2 -38.82 13.68 -45.42
CA ALA A 2 -37.83 14.73 -45.17
C ALA A 2 -37.05 14.33 -43.93
N GLU A 3 -35.92 13.69 -44.13
CA GLU A 3 -35.04 13.22 -43.07
C GLU A 3 -33.70 13.91 -43.26
N GLN A 4 -33.44 14.98 -42.51
CA GLN A 4 -32.11 15.59 -42.43
C GLN A 4 -31.83 16.08 -41.00
N ARG A 5 -31.37 15.10 -40.22
CA ARG A 5 -30.22 15.17 -39.29
C ARG A 5 -30.07 16.45 -38.46
N ARG A 6 -30.62 16.42 -37.24
CA ARG A 6 -30.27 17.35 -36.15
C ARG A 6 -28.82 17.13 -35.72
N THR A 7 -27.92 18.00 -36.17
CA THR A 7 -26.53 18.08 -35.69
C THR A 7 -26.54 18.59 -34.25
N ARG A 8 -26.23 17.70 -33.29
CA ARG A 8 -25.99 18.08 -31.89
C ARG A 8 -24.71 18.92 -31.82
N LEU A 9 -24.85 20.13 -31.30
CA LEU A 9 -23.81 21.16 -31.18
C LEU A 9 -23.35 21.30 -29.73
N ASP A 10 -23.22 20.19 -29.01
CA ASP A 10 -22.84 20.17 -27.59
C ASP A 10 -21.51 19.44 -27.39
N THR A 11 -20.44 19.99 -27.98
CA THR A 11 -19.09 19.62 -27.56
C THR A 11 -18.31 20.92 -27.39
N PRO A 12 -18.04 21.37 -26.16
CA PRO A 12 -17.21 22.54 -25.97
C PRO A 12 -15.82 22.23 -26.55
N ARG A 13 -15.45 22.98 -27.59
CA ARG A 13 -14.10 23.00 -28.13
C ARG A 13 -13.16 23.46 -27.02
N GLU A 14 -12.46 22.52 -26.39
CA GLU A 14 -11.26 22.83 -25.60
C GLU A 14 -10.13 23.24 -26.55
N ALA A 15 -10.21 24.48 -27.04
CA ALA A 15 -9.08 25.15 -27.66
C ALA A 15 -8.11 25.63 -26.56
N ARG A 16 -7.59 24.72 -25.74
CA ARG A 16 -6.45 25.03 -24.87
C ARG A 16 -5.19 24.91 -25.70
N ARG A 17 -4.82 26.06 -26.25
CA ARG A 17 -3.54 26.38 -26.87
C ARG A 17 -2.40 26.04 -25.91
N GLN A 18 -1.95 24.77 -25.89
CA GLN A 18 -0.77 24.30 -25.16
C GLN A 18 0.48 24.73 -25.93
N LEU A 19 0.71 26.04 -25.98
CA LEU A 19 1.84 26.68 -26.68
C LEU A 19 3.07 26.85 -25.78
N VAL A 20 3.07 26.25 -24.59
CA VAL A 20 4.25 26.19 -23.72
C VAL A 20 4.80 24.78 -23.81
N ARG A 21 5.69 24.57 -24.79
CA ARG A 21 6.63 23.46 -24.78
C ARG A 21 7.48 23.65 -23.53
N ARG A 22 7.04 23.08 -22.41
CA ARG A 22 7.85 23.03 -21.18
C ARG A 22 9.19 22.43 -21.62
N PRO A 23 10.33 23.12 -21.40
CA PRO A 23 11.60 22.45 -21.56
C PRO A 23 11.54 21.24 -20.64
N SER A 24 11.58 20.05 -21.24
CA SER A 24 11.78 18.79 -20.53
C SER A 24 13.21 18.85 -20.01
N TYR A 25 13.42 19.64 -18.96
CA TYR A 25 14.58 19.48 -18.10
C TYR A 25 14.57 18.03 -17.68
N ASP A 26 15.69 17.34 -17.88
CA ASP A 26 15.84 15.91 -17.69
C ASP A 26 15.69 15.57 -16.19
N SER A 27 14.45 15.60 -15.71
CA SER A 27 14.06 15.44 -14.31
C SER A 27 14.43 14.06 -13.77
N GLU A 28 14.72 13.13 -14.68
CA GLU A 28 15.18 11.80 -14.39
C GLU A 28 16.64 11.81 -13.95
N THR A 29 17.56 12.42 -14.71
CA THR A 29 18.98 12.51 -14.33
C THR A 29 19.19 13.36 -13.08
N PHE A 30 18.61 14.58 -13.02
CA PHE A 30 18.68 15.42 -11.82
C PHE A 30 18.03 14.77 -10.59
N GLY A 31 17.01 13.94 -10.81
CA GLY A 31 16.35 13.19 -9.74
C GLY A 31 17.20 12.09 -9.14
N VAL A 32 17.94 11.35 -9.96
CA VAL A 32 18.90 10.32 -9.49
C VAL A 32 20.05 10.96 -8.73
N PHE A 33 20.58 12.08 -9.23
CA PHE A 33 21.62 12.85 -8.51
C PHE A 33 21.12 13.35 -7.15
N ALA A 34 19.92 13.93 -7.08
CA ALA A 34 19.34 14.40 -5.84
C ALA A 34 19.09 13.27 -4.83
N GLU A 35 18.62 12.10 -5.29
CA GLU A 35 18.41 10.91 -4.43
C GLU A 35 19.74 10.36 -3.89
N GLN A 36 20.79 10.32 -4.70
CA GLN A 36 22.12 9.93 -4.24
C GLN A 36 22.72 10.95 -3.26
N PHE A 37 22.54 12.24 -3.53
CA PHE A 37 23.02 13.33 -2.66
C PHE A 37 22.29 13.33 -1.32
N ALA A 38 20.97 13.08 -1.30
CA ALA A 38 20.17 12.98 -0.08
C ALA A 38 20.62 11.80 0.80
N ARG A 39 20.85 10.62 0.21
CA ARG A 39 21.39 9.46 0.93
C ARG A 39 22.79 9.73 1.49
N PHE A 40 23.63 10.43 0.73
CA PHE A 40 24.97 10.79 1.16
C PHE A 40 24.96 11.78 2.33
N MET A 41 24.13 12.84 2.25
CA MET A 41 24.00 13.86 3.30
C MET A 41 23.39 13.31 4.60
N GLY A 42 22.54 12.28 4.51
CA GLY A 42 21.95 11.61 5.68
C GLY A 42 22.89 10.67 6.43
N THR A 43 24.12 10.46 5.95
CA THR A 43 25.09 9.53 6.56
C THR A 43 26.09 10.27 7.44
N ALA A 44 26.46 9.70 8.60
CA ALA A 44 27.47 10.27 9.51
C ALA A 44 28.84 10.52 8.85
N SER A 45 29.15 9.79 7.79
CA SER A 45 30.37 9.95 6.98
C SER A 45 30.48 11.33 6.33
N PHE A 46 29.38 11.97 5.93
CA PHE A 46 29.42 13.31 5.34
C PHE A 46 29.96 14.34 6.34
N LEU A 47 29.45 14.31 7.57
CA LEU A 47 29.91 15.19 8.64
C LEU A 47 31.40 14.98 8.92
N PHE A 48 31.85 13.73 8.97
CA PHE A 48 33.26 13.40 9.16
C PHE A 48 34.16 14.02 8.07
N TYR A 49 33.82 13.82 6.79
CA TYR A 49 34.59 14.41 5.68
C TYR A 49 34.57 15.94 5.68
N MET A 50 33.43 16.56 6.00
CA MET A 50 33.33 18.02 6.11
C MET A 50 34.17 18.57 7.27
N THR A 51 34.16 17.92 8.43
CA THR A 51 35.02 18.30 9.57
C THR A 51 36.49 18.14 9.21
N MET A 52 36.88 17.03 8.57
CA MET A 52 38.24 16.84 8.10
C MET A 52 38.67 17.92 7.10
N PHE A 53 37.80 18.28 6.16
CA PHE A 53 38.07 19.33 5.20
C PHE A 53 38.31 20.69 5.88
N VAL A 54 37.42 21.10 6.81
CA VAL A 54 37.57 22.36 7.55
C VAL A 54 38.83 22.34 8.42
N ALA A 55 39.09 21.24 9.12
CA ALA A 55 40.29 21.09 9.94
C ALA A 55 41.58 21.14 9.10
N PHE A 56 41.59 20.49 7.94
CA PHE A 56 42.71 20.52 7.01
C PHE A 56 42.94 21.93 6.45
N TRP A 57 41.87 22.62 6.04
CA TRP A 57 41.96 24.01 5.55
C TRP A 57 42.54 24.94 6.61
N LEU A 58 42.06 24.82 7.84
CA LEU A 58 42.53 25.62 8.97
C LEU A 58 44.00 25.31 9.26
N ALA A 59 44.37 24.03 9.35
CA ALA A 59 45.74 23.62 9.58
C ALA A 59 46.68 24.10 8.47
N PHE A 60 46.28 23.99 7.21
CA PHE A 60 47.06 24.46 6.07
C PHE A 60 47.32 25.96 6.14
N ASN A 61 46.28 26.78 6.38
CA ASN A 61 46.44 28.23 6.43
C ASN A 61 47.15 28.74 7.69
N VAL A 62 47.04 28.04 8.83
CA VAL A 62 47.72 28.42 10.08
C VAL A 62 49.20 28.00 10.09
N LEU A 63 49.52 26.83 9.53
CA LEU A 63 50.91 26.33 9.46
C LEU A 63 51.66 26.84 8.23
N ALA A 64 50.97 27.44 7.26
CA ALA A 64 51.62 28.05 6.10
C ALA A 64 52.52 29.22 6.55
N PRO A 65 53.80 29.25 6.14
CA PRO A 65 54.67 30.41 6.37
C PRO A 65 54.06 31.65 5.70
N GLY A 66 54.26 32.84 6.29
CA GLY A 66 53.58 34.12 5.98
C GLY A 66 53.73 34.73 4.58
N GLY A 67 54.04 33.92 3.56
CA GLY A 67 53.94 34.28 2.15
C GLY A 67 53.17 33.27 1.28
N ILE A 68 52.64 32.18 1.87
CA ILE A 68 51.93 31.10 1.16
C ILE A 68 50.52 30.85 1.73
N ALA A 69 50.17 31.53 2.84
CA ALA A 69 48.83 31.46 3.39
C ALA A 69 47.83 32.05 2.38
N PHE A 70 46.88 31.22 1.96
CA PHE A 70 45.89 31.59 0.96
C PHE A 70 44.70 32.33 1.60
N ASP A 71 44.41 32.02 2.86
CA ASP A 71 43.26 32.50 3.63
C ASP A 71 43.68 32.77 5.08
N ASP A 72 44.29 33.94 5.32
CA ASP A 72 44.69 34.39 6.65
C ASP A 72 43.48 34.67 7.56
N TYR A 73 43.70 34.66 8.88
CA TYR A 73 42.67 35.02 9.87
C TYR A 73 42.07 36.39 9.50
N PRO A 74 40.74 36.49 9.27
CA PRO A 74 39.65 35.66 9.80
C PRO A 74 39.05 34.55 8.89
N PHE A 75 39.79 34.02 7.91
CA PHE A 75 39.35 32.95 7.00
C PHE A 75 38.13 33.33 6.13
N ILE A 76 38.25 34.43 5.39
CA ILE A 76 37.16 34.96 4.57
C ILE A 76 36.80 34.00 3.43
N PHE A 77 37.76 33.32 2.81
CA PHE A 77 37.49 32.40 1.71
C PHE A 77 36.73 31.17 2.18
N LEU A 78 37.14 30.58 3.30
CA LEU A 78 36.39 29.47 3.91
C LEU A 78 34.95 29.89 4.22
N THR A 79 34.77 31.08 4.80
CA THR A 79 33.45 31.61 5.14
C THR A 79 32.58 31.82 3.88
N LEU A 80 33.14 32.42 2.84
CA LEU A 80 32.45 32.61 1.56
C LEU A 80 32.06 31.27 0.93
N MET A 81 32.96 30.29 0.95
CA MET A 81 32.67 28.97 0.40
C MET A 81 31.56 28.25 1.19
N LEU A 82 31.59 28.29 2.52
CA LEU A 82 30.54 27.69 3.36
C LEU A 82 29.18 28.38 3.18
N SER A 83 29.15 29.70 3.04
CA SER A 83 27.90 30.43 2.79
C SER A 83 27.32 30.12 1.41
N LEU A 84 28.16 30.05 0.37
CA LEU A 84 27.75 29.57 -0.94
C LEU A 84 27.25 28.12 -0.87
N GLN A 85 27.93 27.28 -0.08
CA GLN A 85 27.55 25.88 0.10
C GLN A 85 26.13 25.75 0.64
N ALA A 86 25.81 26.48 1.70
CA ALA A 86 24.47 26.50 2.27
C ALA A 86 23.42 27.02 1.27
N SER A 87 23.77 28.04 0.48
CA SER A 87 22.87 28.65 -0.51
C SER A 87 22.48 27.67 -1.62
N TYR A 88 23.41 26.89 -2.16
CA TYR A 88 23.09 25.89 -3.20
C TYR A 88 22.47 24.60 -2.63
N ALA A 89 22.71 24.29 -1.36
CA ALA A 89 22.14 23.10 -0.73
C ALA A 89 20.61 23.19 -0.63
N ALA A 90 20.06 24.36 -0.30
CA ALA A 90 18.61 24.56 -0.16
C ALA A 90 17.79 24.14 -1.40
N PRO A 91 18.07 24.62 -2.63
CA PRO A 91 17.33 24.19 -3.82
C PRO A 91 17.53 22.71 -4.16
N LEU A 92 18.71 22.14 -3.91
CA LEU A 92 18.94 20.71 -4.11
C LEU A 92 18.13 19.86 -3.12
N ILE A 93 18.06 20.27 -1.86
CA ILE A 93 17.26 19.62 -0.83
C ILE A 93 15.78 19.69 -1.19
N LEU A 94 15.28 20.85 -1.65
CA LEU A 94 13.89 21.01 -2.10
C LEU A 94 13.54 20.06 -3.26
N LEU A 95 14.46 19.83 -4.19
CA LEU A 95 14.26 18.88 -5.28
C LEU A 95 14.22 17.43 -4.79
N ALA A 96 15.10 17.06 -3.86
CA ALA A 96 15.07 15.75 -3.22
C ALA A 96 13.76 15.53 -2.43
N GLN A 97 13.33 16.54 -1.67
CA GLN A 97 12.08 16.53 -0.90
C GLN A 97 10.85 16.38 -1.80
N ASN A 98 10.76 17.15 -2.90
CA ASN A 98 9.66 17.03 -3.85
C ASN A 98 9.50 15.60 -4.37
N ARG A 99 10.60 14.89 -4.65
CA ARG A 99 10.55 13.49 -5.10
C ARG A 99 10.13 12.53 -3.99
N GLN A 100 10.65 12.72 -2.78
CA GLN A 100 10.25 11.92 -1.62
C GLN A 100 8.75 12.06 -1.37
N GLU A 101 8.23 13.30 -1.38
CA GLU A 101 6.80 13.57 -1.21
C GLU A 101 5.93 12.93 -2.31
N GLN A 102 6.39 12.88 -3.57
CA GLN A 102 5.64 12.17 -4.62
C GLN A 102 5.56 10.67 -4.34
N ARG A 103 6.66 10.04 -3.89
CA ARG A 103 6.65 8.62 -3.50
C ARG A 103 5.72 8.38 -2.33
N ASP A 104 5.82 9.21 -1.30
CA ASP A 104 5.00 9.11 -0.09
C ASP A 104 3.51 9.28 -0.41
N LYS A 105 3.15 10.15 -1.36
CA LYS A 105 1.78 10.30 -1.86
C LYS A 105 1.27 9.02 -2.52
N VAL A 106 2.05 8.40 -3.40
CA VAL A 106 1.67 7.15 -4.08
C VAL A 106 1.47 6.03 -3.06
N ILE A 107 2.39 5.90 -2.10
CA ILE A 107 2.28 4.90 -1.02
C ILE A 107 1.01 5.14 -0.20
N ALA A 108 0.73 6.40 0.18
CA ALA A 108 -0.47 6.74 0.93
C ALA A 108 -1.78 6.50 0.16
N GLU A 109 -1.78 6.66 -1.17
CA GLU A 109 -2.93 6.32 -2.01
C GLU A 109 -3.16 4.82 -2.10
N GLN A 110 -2.08 4.04 -2.26
CA GLN A 110 -2.15 2.59 -2.27
C GLN A 110 -2.63 2.04 -0.92
N ASP A 111 -2.12 2.58 0.18
CA ASP A 111 -2.53 2.20 1.53
C ASP A 111 -4.03 2.49 1.76
N ARG A 112 -4.51 3.67 1.32
CA ARG A 112 -5.95 3.99 1.34
C ARG A 112 -6.79 3.00 0.54
N GLN A 113 -6.34 2.58 -0.64
CA GLN A 113 -7.05 1.57 -1.44
C GLN A 113 -7.01 0.18 -0.82
N ALA A 114 -5.88 -0.21 -0.21
CA ALA A 114 -5.75 -1.47 0.49
C ALA A 114 -6.69 -1.50 1.71
N ASN A 115 -6.75 -0.41 2.48
CA ASN A 115 -7.62 -0.30 3.65
C ASN A 115 -9.11 -0.34 3.27
N SER A 116 -9.51 0.31 2.17
CA SER A 116 -10.91 0.25 1.72
C SER A 116 -11.31 -1.15 1.26
N ARG A 117 -10.41 -1.89 0.59
CA ARG A 117 -10.62 -3.31 0.25
C ARG A 117 -10.70 -4.19 1.50
N ALA A 118 -9.80 -4.00 2.44
CA ALA A 118 -9.82 -4.74 3.71
C ALA A 118 -11.12 -4.51 4.48
N HIS A 119 -11.64 -3.27 4.50
CA HIS A 119 -12.95 -2.98 5.08
C HIS A 119 -14.09 -3.73 4.37
N ALA A 120 -14.10 -3.75 3.03
CA ALA A 120 -15.10 -4.48 2.26
C ALA A 120 -15.02 -6.01 2.48
N ASP A 121 -13.81 -6.55 2.54
CA ASP A 121 -13.57 -7.97 2.81
C ASP A 121 -14.04 -8.35 4.22
N MET A 122 -13.79 -7.49 5.22
CA MET A 122 -14.30 -7.68 6.58
C MET A 122 -15.84 -7.66 6.62
N GLU A 123 -16.48 -6.73 5.91
CA GLU A 123 -17.95 -6.70 5.82
C GLU A 123 -18.51 -7.96 5.14
N PHE A 124 -17.86 -8.42 4.07
CA PHE A 124 -18.23 -9.64 3.37
C PHE A 124 -18.10 -10.86 4.30
N LEU A 125 -16.95 -11.02 4.96
CA LEU A 125 -16.72 -12.10 5.92
C LEU A 125 -17.71 -12.03 7.09
N ALA A 126 -18.03 -10.84 7.60
CA ALA A 126 -19.02 -10.68 8.67
C ALA A 126 -20.42 -11.13 8.23
N ARG A 127 -20.82 -10.81 6.99
CA ARG A 127 -22.08 -11.30 6.42
C ARG A 127 -22.07 -12.80 6.25
N GLU A 128 -20.97 -13.40 5.79
CA GLU A 128 -20.90 -14.85 5.64
C GLU A 128 -20.81 -15.61 6.97
N VAL A 129 -20.18 -15.03 7.99
CA VAL A 129 -20.24 -15.60 9.34
C VAL A 129 -21.66 -15.52 9.89
N ALA A 130 -22.40 -14.43 9.63
CA ALA A 130 -23.79 -14.31 10.03
C ALA A 130 -24.71 -15.31 9.30
N SER A 131 -24.53 -15.49 7.98
CA SER A 131 -25.27 -16.46 7.17
C SER A 131 -24.99 -17.90 7.64
N LEU A 132 -23.71 -18.23 7.86
CA LEU A 132 -23.27 -19.52 8.38
C LEU A 132 -23.88 -19.77 9.76
N ARG A 133 -23.84 -18.78 10.67
CA ARG A 133 -24.44 -18.90 12.00
C ARG A 133 -25.94 -19.17 11.94
N MET A 134 -26.67 -18.50 11.04
CA MET A 134 -28.11 -18.73 10.86
C MET A 134 -28.39 -20.16 10.37
N SER A 135 -27.66 -20.60 9.33
CA SER A 135 -27.79 -21.95 8.79
C SER A 135 -27.48 -23.04 9.82
N VAL A 136 -26.41 -22.89 10.60
CA VAL A 136 -26.07 -23.83 11.69
C VAL A 136 -27.11 -23.77 12.81
N GLY A 137 -27.63 -22.58 13.12
CA GLY A 137 -28.69 -22.40 14.11
C GLY A 137 -29.96 -23.18 13.77
N GLU A 138 -30.37 -23.22 12.51
CA GLU A 138 -31.54 -23.99 12.06
C GLU A 138 -31.37 -25.49 12.27
N VAL A 139 -30.23 -26.07 11.86
CA VAL A 139 -29.94 -27.51 11.98
C VAL A 139 -29.70 -27.95 13.44
N ALA A 140 -29.20 -27.05 14.28
CA ALA A 140 -28.93 -27.34 15.70
C ALA A 140 -30.14 -27.15 16.62
N THR A 141 -31.33 -26.83 16.10
CA THR A 141 -32.51 -26.65 16.95
C THR A 141 -32.90 -28.00 17.56
N ARG A 142 -33.05 -28.04 18.90
CA ARG A 142 -33.40 -29.25 19.67
C ARG A 142 -34.59 -30.00 19.07
N ASP A 143 -35.58 -29.27 18.54
CA ASP A 143 -36.78 -29.85 17.97
C ASP A 143 -36.51 -30.55 16.62
N PHE A 144 -35.61 -30.03 15.79
CA PHE A 144 -35.18 -30.67 14.55
C PHE A 144 -34.38 -31.95 14.83
N VAL A 145 -33.39 -31.87 15.74
CA VAL A 145 -32.62 -33.05 16.15
C VAL A 145 -33.53 -34.11 16.77
N ARG A 146 -34.54 -33.69 17.54
CA ARG A 146 -35.51 -34.60 18.16
C ARG A 146 -36.52 -35.17 17.17
N SER A 147 -36.91 -34.44 16.13
CA SER A 147 -37.77 -34.96 15.07
C SER A 147 -37.01 -35.96 14.20
N GLU A 148 -35.76 -35.67 13.85
CA GLU A 148 -34.93 -36.61 13.08
C GLU A 148 -34.63 -37.89 13.87
N LEU A 149 -34.26 -37.78 15.15
CA LEU A 149 -34.11 -38.95 16.01
C LEU A 149 -35.38 -39.80 16.09
N ARG A 150 -36.56 -39.17 16.17
CA ARG A 150 -37.84 -39.90 16.16
C ARG A 150 -38.16 -40.53 14.81
N SER A 151 -37.88 -39.83 13.71
CA SER A 151 -38.07 -40.34 12.35
C SER A 151 -37.21 -41.58 12.12
N LEU A 152 -35.92 -41.51 12.45
CA LEU A 152 -34.98 -42.64 12.34
C LEU A 152 -35.36 -43.80 13.25
N LEU A 153 -35.80 -43.53 14.49
CA LEU A 153 -36.31 -44.57 15.38
C LEU A 153 -37.56 -45.26 14.83
N ALA A 154 -38.51 -44.50 14.28
CA ALA A 154 -39.72 -45.06 13.67
C ALA A 154 -39.40 -45.93 12.43
N GLU A 155 -38.44 -45.52 11.61
CA GLU A 155 -37.99 -46.30 10.45
C GLU A 155 -37.34 -47.63 10.85
N LEU A 156 -36.58 -47.65 11.97
CA LEU A 156 -36.02 -48.88 12.54
C LEU A 156 -37.10 -49.80 13.11
N ASP A 157 -38.07 -49.25 13.84
CA ASP A 157 -39.18 -50.01 14.42
C ASP A 157 -40.07 -50.65 13.33
N GLU A 158 -40.28 -49.95 12.20
CA GLU A 158 -40.98 -50.50 11.04
C GLU A 158 -40.18 -51.60 10.35
N ARG A 159 -38.84 -51.52 10.34
CA ARG A 159 -37.99 -52.61 9.85
C ARG A 159 -38.01 -53.82 10.77
N ASP A 160 -38.03 -53.62 12.09
CA ASP A 160 -38.09 -54.69 13.08
C ASP A 160 -39.49 -55.34 13.11
N GLY A 161 -40.55 -54.56 12.92
CA GLY A 161 -41.93 -55.02 12.78
C GLY A 161 -42.24 -55.78 11.49
N ARG A 162 -41.35 -55.72 10.47
CA ARG A 162 -41.41 -56.62 9.29
C ARG A 162 -40.80 -58.00 9.56
N VAL A 163 -40.21 -58.23 10.74
CA VAL A 163 -39.90 -59.57 11.24
C VAL A 163 -41.22 -60.16 11.77
N ASP A 164 -41.99 -60.71 10.84
CA ASP A 164 -43.31 -61.31 11.06
C ASP A 164 -43.27 -62.41 12.16
N PRO A 165 -44.10 -62.34 13.22
CA PRO A 165 -44.23 -63.40 14.23
C PRO A 165 -44.87 -64.70 13.70
N ASP A 166 -45.35 -64.72 12.44
CA ASP A 166 -46.11 -65.83 11.87
C ASP A 166 -45.25 -66.93 11.22
N ASP A 167 -43.92 -66.85 11.27
CA ASP A 167 -43.04 -67.99 10.89
C ASP A 167 -42.92 -69.03 12.02
N ARG A 168 -44.03 -69.30 12.73
CA ARG A 168 -44.14 -70.50 13.56
C ARG A 168 -44.76 -71.60 12.72
N PRO A 169 -43.99 -72.63 12.31
CA PRO A 169 -44.55 -73.71 11.50
C PRO A 169 -45.67 -74.41 12.28
N GLU A 170 -46.90 -74.36 11.75
CA GLU A 170 -48.03 -75.13 12.29
C GLU A 170 -47.69 -76.63 12.29
N PRO A 171 -47.95 -77.37 13.40
CA PRO A 171 -47.69 -78.79 13.44
C PRO A 171 -48.66 -79.56 12.53
N PRO A 172 -48.19 -80.60 11.82
CA PRO A 172 -48.97 -81.24 10.76
C PRO A 172 -50.17 -81.99 11.35
N ARG A 173 -51.37 -81.64 10.88
CA ARG A 173 -52.61 -82.34 11.24
C ARG A 173 -52.65 -83.73 10.58
N GLY A 174 -52.51 -84.77 11.40
CA GLY A 174 -52.63 -86.17 11.02
C GLY A 174 -54.07 -86.68 10.96
N ARG A 175 -54.29 -87.66 10.08
CA ARG A 175 -55.52 -88.37 9.69
C ARG A 175 -56.35 -88.95 10.84
#